data_AF-A0A9X8VF69-F1
#
_entry.id   AF-A0A9X8VF69-F1
#
_cell.length_a   1.000
_cell.length_b   1.000
_cell.length_c   1.000
_cell.angle_alpha   90.00
_cell.angle_beta   90.00
_cell.angle_gamma   90.00
#
_symmetry.space_group_name_H-M   'P 1'
#
loop_
_entity.id
_entity.type
_entity.pdbx_description
1 polymer ?
#
loop_
_entity_poly.entity_id
_entity_poly.type
_entity_poly.pdbx_seq_one_letter_code
_entity_poly.pdbx_strand_id
1 'polypeptide(L)'
;GCYLYSFDPRDGSLTIAACDLQRPNGLAFSPDEKWLYVADMSIVDFPTLGRRELRVYAVNGRELEAGRRFATVEPGFPDGFCVDRAGNLFCSCADGVLVFDPEGRQIDKISVPERVSNCTFGGP
;
A
#
# COMPACT_ATOMS: atom_id res chain seq x y z
N GLY A 1 -8.30 9.39 -15.02
CA GLY A 1 -7.17 9.11 -14.11
C GLY A 1 -7.59 8.05 -13.12
N CYS A 2 -6.62 7.44 -12.44
CA CYS A 2 -6.89 6.61 -11.26
C CYS A 2 -6.82 7.51 -10.02
N TYR A 3 -7.75 7.33 -9.09
CA TYR A 3 -7.89 8.19 -7.92
C TYR A 3 -8.05 7.35 -6.66
N LEU A 4 -7.53 7.86 -5.56
CA LEU A 4 -7.91 7.42 -4.23
C LEU A 4 -9.05 8.32 -3.74
N TYR A 5 -10.11 7.71 -3.22
CA TYR A 5 -11.26 8.44 -2.67
C TYR A 5 -11.31 8.30 -1.15
N SER A 6 -11.68 9.39 -0.47
CA SER A 6 -12.05 9.38 0.96
C SER A 6 -13.56 9.58 1.06
N PHE A 7 -14.22 8.72 1.84
CA PHE A 7 -15.65 8.78 2.09
C PHE A 7 -15.92 9.05 3.57
N ASP A 8 -16.69 10.09 3.88
CA ASP A 8 -17.12 10.39 5.25
C ASP A 8 -18.56 9.91 5.48
N PRO A 9 -18.79 8.86 6.27
CA PRO A 9 -20.13 8.32 6.49
C PRO A 9 -21.03 9.24 7.33
N ARG A 10 -20.48 10.28 7.99
CA ARG A 10 -21.27 11.19 8.84
C ARG A 10 -22.09 12.18 8.03
N ASP A 11 -21.56 12.62 6.90
CA ASP A 11 -22.20 13.60 6.01
C ASP A 11 -22.38 13.08 4.57
N GLY A 12 -21.88 11.88 4.26
CA GLY A 12 -21.97 11.26 2.94
C GLY A 12 -21.02 11.87 1.91
N SER A 13 -20.07 12.72 2.34
CA SER A 13 -19.14 13.35 1.41
C SER A 13 -18.14 12.35 0.83
N LEU A 14 -17.83 12.53 -0.45
CA LEU A 14 -16.83 11.75 -1.20
C LEU A 14 -15.84 12.71 -1.83
N THR A 15 -14.57 12.61 -1.48
CA THR A 15 -13.52 13.50 -1.97
C THR A 15 -12.39 12.71 -2.62
N ILE A 16 -11.69 13.33 -3.58
CA ILE A 16 -10.45 12.77 -4.12
C ILE A 16 -9.35 13.05 -3.10
N ALA A 17 -8.80 12.01 -2.49
CA ALA A 17 -7.72 12.11 -1.51
C ALA A 17 -6.34 12.15 -2.17
N ALA A 18 -6.16 11.44 -3.29
CA ALA A 18 -4.93 11.48 -4.08
C ALA A 18 -5.20 11.18 -5.56
N CYS A 19 -4.40 11.76 -6.45
CA CYS A 19 -4.52 11.63 -7.91
C CYS A 19 -3.17 11.37 -8.62
N ASP A 20 -2.11 11.09 -7.86
CA ASP A 20 -0.74 10.86 -8.33
C ASP A 20 -0.39 9.37 -8.54
N LEU A 21 -1.40 8.49 -8.41
CA LEU A 21 -1.35 7.04 -8.55
C LEU A 21 -1.78 6.61 -9.95
N GLN A 22 -1.17 5.56 -10.48
CA GLN A 22 -1.51 5.02 -11.81
C GLN A 22 -2.38 3.76 -11.73
N ARG A 23 -2.12 2.86 -10.76
CA ARG A 23 -3.01 1.74 -10.44
C ARG A 23 -3.04 1.47 -8.94
N PRO A 24 -3.87 2.21 -8.17
CA PRO A 24 -4.04 1.96 -6.75
C PRO A 24 -4.71 0.61 -6.51
N ASN A 25 -4.27 -0.11 -5.47
CA ASN A 25 -4.91 -1.36 -5.03
C ASN A 25 -4.99 -1.44 -3.49
N GLY A 26 -4.13 -2.21 -2.83
CA GLY A 26 -4.10 -2.30 -1.36
C GLY A 26 -3.82 -0.96 -0.67
N LEU A 27 -4.40 -0.80 0.52
CA LEU A 27 -4.20 0.37 1.38
C LEU A 27 -4.27 -0.03 2.86
N ALA A 28 -3.48 0.64 3.69
CA ALA A 28 -3.57 0.53 5.14
C ALA A 28 -2.96 1.78 5.81
N PHE A 29 -3.46 2.13 6.98
CA PHE A 29 -2.84 3.15 7.82
C PHE A 29 -1.71 2.55 8.66
N SER A 30 -0.70 3.37 8.96
CA SER A 30 0.18 3.14 10.10
C SER A 30 -0.61 3.08 11.42
N PRO A 31 -0.09 2.43 12.48
CA PRO A 31 -0.82 2.26 13.74
C PRO A 31 -1.22 3.56 14.44
N ASP A 32 -0.47 4.65 14.21
CA ASP A 32 -0.77 5.97 14.75
C ASP A 32 -1.55 6.87 13.77
N GLU A 33 -2.01 6.29 12.65
CA GLU A 33 -2.79 6.90 11.58
C GLU A 33 -2.13 8.12 10.91
N LYS A 34 -0.85 8.40 11.18
CA LYS A 34 -0.13 9.54 10.58
C LYS A 34 0.29 9.30 9.14
N TRP A 35 0.34 8.03 8.73
CA TRP A 35 0.72 7.60 7.39
C TRP A 35 -0.37 6.71 6.79
N LEU A 36 -0.69 6.97 5.52
CA LEU A 36 -1.44 6.06 4.67
C LEU A 36 -0.51 5.44 3.63
N TYR A 37 -0.47 4.12 3.59
CA TYR A 37 0.24 3.37 2.56
C TYR A 37 -0.74 2.96 1.45
N VAL A 38 -0.28 2.98 0.19
CA VAL A 38 -1.07 2.56 -0.97
C VAL A 38 -0.19 1.82 -1.97
N ALA A 39 -0.64 0.67 -2.47
CA ALA A 39 0.03 -0.05 -3.55
C ALA A 39 -0.21 0.63 -4.89
N ASP A 40 0.86 0.92 -5.65
CA ASP A 40 0.78 1.27 -7.06
C ASP A 40 1.36 0.13 -7.90
N MET A 41 0.47 -0.61 -8.55
CA MET A 41 0.79 -1.82 -9.33
C MET A 41 0.80 -1.56 -10.84
N SER A 42 0.93 -0.30 -11.26
CA SER A 42 0.84 0.12 -12.66
C SER A 42 1.81 -0.55 -13.63
N ILE A 43 2.86 -1.22 -13.14
CA ILE A 43 3.74 -2.05 -13.98
C ILE A 43 2.97 -3.14 -14.76
N VAL A 44 1.81 -3.58 -14.26
CA VAL A 44 0.98 -4.60 -14.94
C VAL A 44 0.40 -4.11 -16.26
N ASP A 45 0.02 -2.85 -16.33
CA ASP A 45 -0.59 -2.22 -17.50
C ASP A 45 0.47 -1.48 -18.33
N PHE A 46 1.53 -0.99 -17.67
CA PHE A 46 2.60 -0.18 -18.27
C PHE A 46 3.98 -0.77 -17.97
N PRO A 47 4.44 -1.82 -18.67
CA PRO A 47 5.67 -2.54 -18.33
C PRO A 47 6.97 -1.72 -18.32
N THR A 48 7.00 -0.57 -19.02
CA THR A 48 8.19 0.29 -19.12
C THR A 48 8.16 1.49 -18.17
N LEU A 49 6.96 2.00 -17.86
CA LEU A 49 6.79 3.29 -17.15
C LEU A 49 5.98 3.17 -15.86
N GLY A 50 5.34 2.03 -15.64
CA GLY A 50 4.53 1.75 -14.47
C GLY A 50 5.38 1.47 -13.24
N ARG A 51 4.72 1.52 -12.08
CA ARG A 51 5.33 1.33 -10.77
C ARG A 51 5.03 -0.06 -10.23
N ARG A 52 5.95 -0.56 -9.42
CA ARG A 52 5.82 -1.75 -8.56
C ARG A 52 6.11 -1.36 -7.12
N GLU A 53 5.46 -0.28 -6.68
CA GLU A 53 5.89 0.46 -5.50
C GLU A 53 4.75 0.58 -4.49
N LEU A 54 5.11 0.48 -3.21
CA LEU A 54 4.30 1.01 -2.12
C LEU A 54 4.55 2.51 -2.04
N ARG A 55 3.47 3.28 -2.04
CA ARG A 55 3.44 4.73 -1.84
C ARG A 55 3.05 5.02 -0.40
N VAL A 56 3.56 6.12 0.15
CA VAL A 56 3.19 6.60 1.47
C VAL A 56 2.84 8.07 1.42
N TYR A 57 1.78 8.42 2.14
CA TYR A 57 1.21 9.76 2.25
C TYR A 57 1.16 10.15 3.73
N ALA A 58 1.65 11.34 4.07
CA ALA A 58 1.38 11.90 5.40
C ALA A 58 -0.08 12.31 5.48
N VAL A 59 -0.73 11.98 6.59
CA VAL A 59 -2.13 12.29 6.86
C VAL A 59 -2.21 13.57 7.68
N ASN A 60 -2.93 14.57 7.16
CA ASN A 60 -3.20 15.82 7.85
C ASN A 60 -4.71 16.01 7.97
N GLY A 61 -5.28 15.51 9.07
CA GLY A 61 -6.72 15.50 9.28
C GLY A 61 -7.43 14.62 8.25
N ARG A 62 -8.12 15.23 7.28
CA ARG A 62 -8.81 14.53 6.18
C ARG A 62 -8.06 14.59 4.85
N GLU A 63 -6.92 15.25 4.83
CA GLU A 63 -6.12 15.47 3.62
C GLU A 63 -4.86 14.60 3.63
N LEU A 64 -4.35 14.31 2.43
CA LEU A 64 -3.09 13.63 2.23
C LEU A 64 -2.08 14.62 1.64
N GLU A 65 -0.88 14.64 2.19
CA GLU A 65 0.24 15.35 1.58
C GLU A 65 0.74 14.63 0.31
N ALA A 66 1.68 15.23 -0.41
CA ALA A 66 2.24 14.63 -1.62
C ALA A 66 2.84 13.24 -1.35
N GLY A 67 2.40 12.25 -2.13
CA GLY A 67 2.87 10.88 -1.99
C GLY A 67 4.34 10.73 -2.37
N ARG A 68 5.05 9.92 -1.60
CA ARG A 68 6.42 9.48 -1.93
C ARG A 68 6.50 7.97 -1.98
N ARG A 69 7.57 7.45 -2.59
CA ARG A 69 7.86 6.02 -2.53
C ARG A 69 8.22 5.63 -1.10
N PHE A 70 7.58 4.56 -0.62
CA PHE A 70 7.91 3.89 0.62
C PHE A 70 8.89 2.74 0.36
N ALA A 71 8.49 1.80 -0.51
CA ALA A 71 9.30 0.65 -0.86
C ALA A 71 8.99 0.19 -2.30
N THR A 72 9.92 -0.56 -2.88
CA THR A 72 9.72 -1.31 -4.14
C THR A 72 9.43 -2.76 -3.79
N VAL A 73 8.46 -3.39 -4.46
CA VAL A 73 8.13 -4.81 -4.25
C VAL A 73 8.71 -5.66 -5.38
N GLU A 74 9.65 -6.52 -5.02
CA GLU A 74 10.26 -7.49 -5.93
C GLU A 74 10.51 -8.82 -5.20
N PRO A 75 10.25 -9.98 -5.84
CA PRO A 75 9.77 -10.14 -7.22
C PRO A 75 8.28 -9.81 -7.38
N GLY A 76 7.88 -9.41 -8.59
CA GLY A 76 6.50 -9.07 -8.93
C GLY A 76 6.17 -7.59 -8.72
N PHE A 77 5.05 -7.35 -8.03
CA PHE A 77 4.48 -6.03 -7.76
C PHE A 77 3.53 -6.11 -6.57
N PRO A 78 3.24 -4.99 -5.87
CA PRO A 78 2.35 -5.00 -4.72
C PRO A 78 0.90 -5.20 -5.16
N ASP A 79 0.08 -5.79 -4.29
CA ASP A 79 -1.38 -5.89 -4.47
C ASP A 79 -2.03 -5.49 -3.13
N GLY A 80 -2.53 -6.44 -2.35
CA GLY A 80 -3.02 -6.25 -0.99
C GLY A 80 -1.95 -6.45 0.10
N PHE A 81 -2.12 -5.77 1.22
CA PHE A 81 -1.21 -5.81 2.35
C PHE A 81 -1.91 -5.43 3.65
N CYS A 82 -1.26 -5.72 4.78
CA CYS A 82 -1.66 -5.26 6.11
C CYS A 82 -0.47 -4.69 6.88
N VAL A 83 -0.74 -3.99 7.99
CA VAL A 83 0.28 -3.39 8.87
C VAL A 83 0.10 -3.94 10.28
N ASP A 84 1.18 -4.35 10.92
CA ASP A 84 1.16 -4.85 12.30
C ASP A 84 1.18 -3.73 13.34
N ARG A 85 1.07 -4.08 14.63
CA ARG A 85 1.07 -3.10 15.73
C ARG A 85 2.42 -2.38 15.92
N ALA A 86 3.51 -2.92 15.40
CA ALA A 86 4.83 -2.29 15.44
C ALA A 86 5.07 -1.38 14.22
N GLY A 87 4.12 -1.33 13.27
CA GLY A 87 4.22 -0.54 12.04
C GLY A 87 4.92 -1.26 10.89
N ASN A 88 5.19 -2.56 11.02
CA ASN A 88 5.74 -3.34 9.91
C ASN A 88 4.64 -3.62 8.88
N LEU A 89 4.97 -3.48 7.60
CA LEU A 89 4.05 -3.68 6.48
C LEU A 89 4.28 -5.04 5.82
N PHE A 90 3.23 -5.86 5.77
CA PHE A 90 3.22 -7.20 5.19
C PHE A 90 2.56 -7.14 3.82
N CYS A 91 3.37 -7.10 2.77
CA CYS A 91 2.91 -6.89 1.39
C CYS A 91 2.96 -8.16 0.56
N SER A 92 1.86 -8.47 -0.15
CA SER A 92 1.86 -9.53 -1.15
C SER A 92 2.89 -9.28 -2.26
N CYS A 93 3.49 -10.35 -2.77
CA CYS A 93 4.39 -10.33 -3.92
C CYS A 93 4.22 -11.58 -4.79
N ALA A 94 5.07 -11.76 -5.82
CA ALA A 94 4.93 -12.84 -6.80
C ALA A 94 5.01 -14.25 -6.23
N ASP A 95 5.68 -14.42 -5.09
CA ASP A 95 6.01 -15.72 -4.51
C ASP A 95 6.00 -15.69 -2.97
N GLY A 96 5.21 -14.80 -2.37
CA GLY A 96 5.22 -14.63 -0.93
C GLY A 96 4.56 -13.35 -0.41
N VAL A 97 4.92 -13.05 0.84
CA VAL A 97 4.65 -11.78 1.51
C VAL A 97 5.99 -11.19 1.96
N LEU A 98 6.32 -10.00 1.47
CA LEU A 98 7.48 -9.23 1.95
C LEU A 98 7.10 -8.46 3.21
N VAL A 99 8.03 -8.38 4.17
CA VAL A 99 7.86 -7.61 5.39
C VAL A 99 8.79 -6.41 5.35
N PHE A 100 8.24 -5.21 5.47
CA PHE A 100 8.97 -3.95 5.53
C PHE A 100 8.89 -3.33 6.92
N ASP A 101 10.01 -2.81 7.43
CA ASP A 101 10.04 -1.98 8.64
C ASP A 101 9.35 -0.62 8.40
N PRO A 102 9.06 0.19 9.45
CA PRO A 102 8.44 1.51 9.30
C PRO A 102 9.24 2.51 8.46
N GLU A 103 10.53 2.25 8.20
CA GLU A 103 11.37 3.06 7.32
C GLU A 103 11.37 2.57 5.86
N GLY A 104 10.65 1.49 5.56
CA GLY A 104 10.52 0.91 4.23
C GLY A 104 11.63 -0.05 3.84
N ARG A 105 12.44 -0.52 4.80
CA ARG A 105 13.47 -1.54 4.55
C ARG A 105 12.83 -2.91 4.61
N GLN A 106 13.11 -3.76 3.62
CA GLN A 106 12.69 -5.16 3.68
C GLN A 106 13.48 -5.87 4.77
N ILE A 107 12.76 -6.41 5.77
CA ILE A 107 13.34 -7.11 6.91
C ILE A 107 13.09 -8.62 6.88
N ASP A 108 12.07 -9.07 6.15
CA ASP A 108 11.75 -10.49 6.03
C ASP A 108 10.95 -10.82 4.76
N LYS A 109 10.77 -12.12 4.49
CA LYS A 109 9.87 -12.68 3.47
C LYS A 109 9.27 -14.00 3.93
N ILE A 110 7.95 -14.09 3.88
CA ILE A 110 7.19 -15.33 4.06
C ILE A 110 6.92 -15.92 2.68
N SER A 111 7.69 -16.94 2.30
CA SER A 111 7.56 -17.59 0.99
C SER A 111 6.34 -18.51 0.92
N VAL A 112 5.61 -18.45 -0.19
CA VAL A 112 4.53 -19.40 -0.54
C VAL A 112 4.71 -19.86 -1.98
N PRO A 113 4.21 -21.04 -2.38
CA PRO A 113 4.49 -21.58 -3.72
C PRO A 113 3.74 -20.88 -4.86
N GLU A 114 2.87 -19.92 -4.55
CA GLU A 114 1.98 -19.26 -5.50
C GLU A 114 1.99 -17.73 -5.30
N ARG A 115 1.52 -17.02 -6.33
CA ARG A 115 1.38 -15.57 -6.25
C ARG A 115 0.33 -15.18 -5.21
N VAL A 116 0.71 -14.25 -4.34
CA VAL A 116 -0.19 -13.70 -3.32
C VAL A 116 -0.84 -12.43 -3.86
N SER A 117 -2.16 -12.32 -3.71
CA SER A 117 -2.91 -11.10 -4.03
C SER A 117 -3.22 -10.25 -2.80
N ASN A 118 -3.32 -10.86 -1.61
CA ASN A 118 -3.62 -10.13 -0.38
C ASN A 118 -3.22 -10.96 0.86
N CYS A 119 -3.16 -10.32 2.02
CA CYS A 119 -3.00 -10.99 3.31
C CYS A 119 -3.69 -10.18 4.42
N THR A 120 -4.00 -10.85 5.53
CA THR A 120 -4.54 -10.22 6.72
C THR A 120 -4.12 -11.00 7.96
N PHE A 121 -4.06 -10.32 9.11
CA PHE A 121 -3.87 -10.99 10.39
C PHE A 121 -5.17 -11.64 10.85
N GLY A 122 -5.06 -12.82 11.45
CA GLY A 122 -6.15 -13.51 12.12
C GLY A 122 -5.71 -13.97 13.50
N GLY A 123 -6.69 -14.42 14.30
CA GLY A 123 -6.47 -14.85 15.69
C GLY A 123 -7.04 -13.87 16.73
N PRO A 124 -7.11 -14.30 18.00
CA PRO A 124 -7.60 -13.49 19.12
C PRO A 124 -6.64 -12.38 19.56
#